data_AF-A0AAV5YBA5-F1
#
_entry.id   AF-A0AAV5YBA5-F1
#
_cell.length_a   1.000
_cell.length_b   1.000
_cell.length_c   1.000
_cell.angle_alpha   90.00
_cell.angle_beta   90.00
_cell.angle_gamma   90.00
#
_symmetry.space_group_name_H-M   'P 1'
#
loop_
_entity.id
_entity.type
_entity.pdbx_description
1 polymer ?
#
loop_
_entity_poly.entity_id
_entity_poly.type
_entity_poly.pdbx_seq_one_letter_code
_entity_poly.pdbx_strand_id
1 'polypeptide(L)'
;MMQRLTRSVLQHKRAVAVGWLLLTLVGIGAAGPASKALDQRFSVPGREGWDASQEIQKLYGNGGETLPLVPVVELPRGQSVSSPAVRDQLRELEATARKAVPGSRVAGFGSTGDRAFVSQDGRTTFAYVFVPRSDD
;
A
#
# COMPACT_ATOMS: atom_id res chain seq x y z
N MET A 1 -53.84 -0.54 -2.40
CA MET A 1 -52.69 0.03 -1.67
C MET A 1 -51.83 0.92 -2.57
N MET A 2 -51.27 0.41 -3.68
CA MET A 2 -50.48 1.19 -4.66
C MET A 2 -51.19 2.45 -5.19
N GLN A 3 -52.46 2.36 -5.60
CA GLN A 3 -53.21 3.52 -6.09
C GLN A 3 -53.38 4.65 -5.07
N ARG A 4 -53.47 4.33 -3.76
CA ARG A 4 -53.55 5.34 -2.69
C ARG A 4 -52.21 6.03 -2.48
N LEU A 5 -51.11 5.26 -2.54
CA LEU A 5 -49.74 5.78 -2.44
C LEU A 5 -49.43 6.72 -3.61
N THR A 6 -49.71 6.29 -4.84
CA THR A 6 -49.50 7.12 -6.05
C THR A 6 -50.30 8.42 -5.98
N ARG A 7 -51.56 8.36 -5.55
CA ARG A 7 -52.40 9.56 -5.44
C ARG A 7 -51.86 10.51 -4.39
N SER A 8 -51.40 10.01 -3.24
CA SER A 8 -50.78 10.82 -2.18
C SER A 8 -49.46 11.47 -2.61
N VAL A 9 -48.62 10.74 -3.35
CA VAL A 9 -47.35 11.27 -3.91
C VAL A 9 -47.63 12.36 -4.96
N LEU A 10 -48.58 12.14 -5.86
CA LEU A 10 -48.93 13.12 -6.89
C LEU A 10 -49.57 14.38 -6.30
N GLN A 11 -50.34 14.24 -5.24
CA GLN A 11 -50.96 15.36 -4.53
C GLN A 11 -49.92 16.21 -3.79
N HIS A 12 -48.80 15.61 -3.36
CA HIS A 12 -47.68 16.28 -2.67
C HIS A 12 -46.41 16.38 -3.54
N LYS A 13 -46.55 16.33 -4.87
CA LYS A 13 -45.41 16.18 -5.81
C LYS A 13 -44.25 17.16 -5.60
N ARG A 14 -44.54 18.41 -5.19
CA ARG A 14 -43.53 19.43 -4.89
C ARG A 14 -42.77 19.11 -3.60
N ALA A 15 -43.47 18.73 -2.53
CA ALA A 15 -42.83 18.35 -1.27
C ALA A 15 -41.97 17.10 -1.44
N VAL A 16 -42.45 16.13 -2.24
CA VAL A 16 -41.68 14.92 -2.58
C VAL A 16 -40.43 15.28 -3.38
N ALA A 17 -40.54 16.16 -4.39
CA ALA A 17 -39.38 16.59 -5.18
C ALA A 17 -38.34 17.35 -4.34
N VAL A 18 -38.78 18.28 -3.48
CA VAL A 18 -37.90 19.00 -2.55
C VAL A 18 -37.24 18.04 -1.56
N GLY A 19 -37.99 17.08 -1.02
CA GLY A 19 -37.46 16.06 -0.12
C GLY A 19 -36.34 15.23 -0.77
N TRP A 20 -36.56 14.78 -2.01
CA TRP A 20 -35.53 14.07 -2.78
C TRP A 20 -34.31 14.95 -3.09
N LEU A 21 -34.51 16.21 -3.43
CA LEU A 21 -33.44 17.15 -3.74
C LEU A 21 -32.58 17.45 -2.50
N LEU A 22 -33.21 17.63 -1.34
CA LEU A 22 -32.52 17.76 -0.06
C LEU A 22 -31.75 16.49 0.31
N LEU A 23 -32.36 15.31 0.20
CA LEU A 23 -31.68 14.03 0.44
C LEU A 23 -30.47 13.85 -0.48
N THR A 24 -30.59 14.24 -1.74
CA THR A 24 -29.49 14.16 -2.71
C THR A 24 -28.35 15.10 -2.33
N LEU A 25 -28.64 16.35 -1.96
CA LEU A 25 -27.63 17.31 -1.51
C LEU A 25 -26.92 16.85 -0.23
N VAL A 26 -27.67 16.29 0.73
CA VAL A 26 -27.11 15.68 1.94
C VAL A 26 -26.23 14.49 1.58
N GLY A 27 -26.67 13.62 0.67
CA GLY A 27 -25.90 12.48 0.19
C GLY A 27 -24.59 12.89 -0.49
N ILE A 28 -24.61 13.92 -1.32
CA ILE A 28 -23.40 14.49 -1.94
C ILE A 28 -22.44 15.01 -0.87
N GLY A 29 -22.95 15.76 0.13
CA GLY A 29 -22.12 16.24 1.24
C GLY A 29 -21.52 15.12 2.08
N ALA A 30 -22.25 14.02 2.25
CA ALA A 30 -21.82 12.85 3.03
C ALA A 30 -20.91 11.89 2.26
N ALA A 31 -20.87 11.95 0.93
CA ALA A 31 -20.12 11.01 0.09
C ALA A 31 -18.59 11.08 0.31
N GLY A 32 -18.06 12.26 0.59
CA GLY A 32 -16.64 12.46 0.89
C GLY A 32 -16.22 11.75 2.19
N PRO A 33 -16.83 12.07 3.35
CA PRO A 33 -16.58 11.36 4.60
C PRO A 33 -16.84 9.86 4.52
N ALA A 34 -17.90 9.43 3.84
CA ALA A 34 -18.21 8.01 3.67
C ALA A 34 -17.12 7.26 2.89
N SER A 35 -16.57 7.87 1.83
CA SER A 35 -15.46 7.31 1.07
C SER A 35 -14.17 7.20 1.90
N LYS A 36 -13.93 8.16 2.81
CA LYS A 36 -12.78 8.12 3.74
C LYS A 36 -12.94 7.09 4.86
N ALA A 37 -14.18 6.71 5.18
CA ALA A 37 -14.47 5.69 6.18
C ALA A 37 -14.40 4.26 5.60
N LEU A 38 -14.14 4.12 4.30
CA LEU A 38 -14.01 2.83 3.64
C LEU A 38 -12.62 2.26 3.89
N ASP A 39 -12.52 1.37 4.87
CA ASP A 39 -11.27 0.71 5.22
C ASP A 39 -11.00 -0.42 4.21
N GLN A 40 -9.89 -0.35 3.48
CA GLN A 40 -9.46 -1.42 2.55
C GLN A 40 -8.83 -2.63 3.27
N ARG A 41 -9.04 -2.74 4.59
CA ARG A 41 -8.55 -3.85 5.39
C ARG A 41 -9.29 -5.13 5.04
N PHE A 42 -8.64 -5.98 4.25
CA PHE A 42 -8.92 -7.41 4.21
C PHE A 42 -8.41 -8.07 5.50
N SER A 43 -8.96 -7.69 6.65
CA SER A 43 -8.64 -8.39 7.90
C SER A 43 -9.49 -9.65 8.00
N VAL A 44 -8.85 -10.78 8.33
CA VAL A 44 -9.53 -12.02 8.71
C VAL A 44 -9.05 -12.42 10.10
N PRO A 45 -9.50 -11.72 11.17
CA PRO A 45 -9.04 -11.99 12.53
C PRO A 45 -9.27 -13.46 12.93
N GLY A 46 -8.30 -14.03 13.66
CA GLY A 46 -8.36 -15.44 14.10
C GLY A 46 -7.94 -16.46 13.04
N ARG A 47 -7.32 -16.00 11.94
CA ARG A 47 -6.62 -16.86 10.97
C ARG A 47 -5.13 -16.74 11.19
N GLU A 48 -4.43 -17.88 11.10
CA GLU A 48 -2.98 -17.96 11.35
C GLU A 48 -2.16 -16.97 10.52
N GLY A 49 -2.52 -16.76 9.26
CA GLY A 49 -1.83 -15.78 8.39
C GLY A 49 -1.97 -14.34 8.88
N TRP A 50 -3.15 -13.96 9.37
CA TRP A 50 -3.38 -12.61 9.92
C TRP A 50 -2.59 -12.42 11.21
N ASP A 51 -2.64 -13.39 12.13
CA ASP A 51 -1.94 -13.29 13.41
C ASP A 51 -0.42 -13.26 13.21
N ALA A 52 0.11 -14.04 12.26
CA ALA A 52 1.52 -14.01 11.88
C ALA A 52 1.93 -12.65 11.29
N SER A 53 1.14 -12.09 10.37
CA SER A 53 1.38 -10.76 9.81
C SER A 53 1.39 -9.67 10.89
N GLN A 54 0.47 -9.75 11.84
CA GLN A 54 0.40 -8.80 12.96
C GLN A 54 1.62 -8.90 13.87
N GLU A 55 2.11 -10.12 14.13
CA GLU A 55 3.32 -10.31 14.94
C GLU A 55 4.58 -9.85 14.21
N ILE A 56 4.71 -10.10 12.90
CA ILE A 56 5.78 -9.51 12.07
C ILE A 56 5.77 -7.99 12.21
N GLN A 57 4.58 -7.41 12.11
CA GLN A 57 4.44 -5.96 12.13
C GLN A 57 4.77 -5.36 13.50
N LYS A 58 4.42 -6.05 14.58
CA LYS A 58 4.77 -5.66 15.95
C LYS A 58 6.26 -5.77 16.24
N LEU A 59 6.92 -6.83 15.75
CA LEU A 59 8.34 -7.08 16.00
C LEU A 59 9.25 -6.20 15.14
N TYR A 60 8.87 -5.97 13.88
CA TYR A 60 9.74 -5.35 12.88
C TYR A 60 9.30 -3.95 12.43
N GLY A 61 8.10 -3.49 12.83
CA GLY A 61 7.54 -2.18 12.50
C GLY A 61 7.12 -2.00 11.03
N ASN A 62 7.40 -2.97 10.15
CA ASN A 62 6.99 -3.03 8.75
C ASN A 62 7.04 -4.49 8.24
N GLY A 63 6.32 -4.77 7.15
CA GLY A 63 6.13 -6.13 6.62
C GLY A 63 4.77 -6.72 7.00
N GLY A 64 4.67 -8.05 7.03
CA GLY A 64 3.40 -8.74 7.24
C GLY A 64 2.43 -8.48 6.08
N GLU A 65 1.38 -7.71 6.36
CA GLU A 65 0.38 -7.31 5.36
C GLU A 65 0.92 -6.28 4.34
N THR A 66 1.96 -5.53 4.69
CA THR A 66 2.52 -4.51 3.79
C THR A 66 3.63 -5.13 2.94
N LEU A 67 3.38 -5.20 1.62
CA LEU A 67 4.38 -5.68 0.66
C LEU A 67 5.54 -4.68 0.53
N PRO A 68 6.79 -5.16 0.40
CA PRO A 68 7.93 -4.30 0.19
C PRO A 68 7.94 -3.72 -1.23
N LEU A 69 8.56 -2.54 -1.39
CA LEU A 69 9.00 -2.09 -2.70
C LEU A 69 10.25 -2.88 -3.09
N VAL A 70 10.36 -3.22 -4.38
CA VAL A 70 11.47 -4.02 -4.92
C VAL A 70 12.16 -3.26 -6.06
N PRO A 71 13.02 -2.28 -5.77
CA PRO A 71 13.88 -1.69 -6.78
C PRO A 71 14.82 -2.75 -7.37
N VAL A 72 14.90 -2.78 -8.70
CA VAL A 72 15.78 -3.66 -9.47
C VAL A 72 16.81 -2.80 -10.19
N VAL A 73 18.08 -3.20 -10.11
CA VAL A 73 19.21 -2.54 -10.76
C VAL A 73 19.80 -3.51 -11.77
N GLU A 74 19.87 -3.08 -13.02
CA GLU A 74 20.64 -3.77 -14.05
C GLU A 74 21.96 -3.02 -14.28
N LEU A 75 23.06 -3.74 -14.14
CA LEU A 75 24.40 -3.20 -14.30
C LEU A 75 24.76 -3.07 -15.79
N PRO A 76 25.54 -2.03 -16.16
CA PRO A 76 26.06 -1.88 -17.51
C PRO A 76 26.82 -3.13 -17.99
N ARG A 77 26.88 -3.32 -19.30
CA ARG A 77 27.66 -4.42 -19.89
C ARG A 77 29.12 -4.32 -19.43
N GLY A 78 29.70 -5.47 -19.07
CA GLY A 78 31.07 -5.56 -18.56
C GLY A 78 31.22 -5.22 -17.07
N GLN A 79 30.16 -4.80 -16.38
CA GLN A 79 30.15 -4.65 -14.92
C GLN A 79 29.38 -5.80 -14.27
N SER A 80 29.78 -6.15 -13.05
CA SER A 80 29.06 -7.13 -12.23
C SER A 80 29.25 -6.81 -10.75
N VAL A 81 28.42 -7.43 -9.91
CA VAL A 81 28.52 -7.31 -8.46
C VAL A 81 29.85 -7.83 -7.86
N SER A 82 30.69 -8.51 -8.65
CA SER A 82 32.03 -8.94 -8.21
C SER A 82 32.99 -7.77 -8.01
N SER A 83 32.69 -6.60 -8.58
CA SER A 83 33.47 -5.39 -8.38
C SER A 83 33.16 -4.78 -7.01
N PRO A 84 34.17 -4.52 -6.15
CA PRO A 84 33.95 -3.84 -4.87
C PRO A 84 33.26 -2.47 -5.04
N ALA A 85 33.63 -1.72 -6.08
CA ALA A 85 33.04 -0.42 -6.37
C ALA A 85 31.54 -0.51 -6.67
N VAL A 86 31.09 -1.57 -7.35
CA VAL A 86 29.67 -1.81 -7.61
C VAL A 86 28.93 -2.08 -6.30
N ARG A 87 29.52 -2.87 -5.40
CA ARG A 87 28.90 -3.15 -4.10
C ARG A 87 28.77 -1.89 -3.24
N ASP A 88 29.76 -1.00 -3.28
CA ASP A 88 29.71 0.29 -2.55
C ASP A 88 28.62 1.21 -3.11
N GLN A 89 28.46 1.28 -4.43
CA GLN A 89 27.38 2.03 -5.08
C GLN A 89 25.99 1.46 -4.72
N LEU A 90 25.84 0.14 -4.68
CA LEU A 90 24.59 -0.49 -4.26
C LEU A 90 24.27 -0.21 -2.78
N ARG A 91 25.30 -0.18 -1.91
CA ARG A 91 25.13 0.19 -0.50
C ARG A 91 24.67 1.65 -0.35
N GLU A 92 25.19 2.55 -1.18
CA GLU A 92 24.76 3.95 -1.22
C GLU A 92 23.32 4.10 -1.72
N LEU A 93 22.93 3.33 -2.74
CA LEU A 93 21.54 3.27 -3.24
C LEU A 93 20.58 2.81 -2.14
N GLU A 94 20.93 1.75 -1.40
CA GLU A 94 20.15 1.29 -0.26
C GLU A 94 20.07 2.32 0.87
N ALA A 95 21.16 3.04 1.16
CA ALA A 95 21.17 4.13 2.13
C ALA A 95 20.26 5.29 1.70
N THR A 96 20.24 5.59 0.40
CA THR A 96 19.35 6.61 -0.18
C THR A 96 17.88 6.19 -0.05
N ALA A 97 17.56 4.92 -0.31
CA ALA A 97 16.21 4.38 -0.12
C ALA A 97 15.75 4.52 1.35
N ARG A 98 16.63 4.20 2.32
CA ARG A 98 16.33 4.38 3.76
C ARG A 98 16.04 5.83 4.12
N LYS A 99 16.74 6.78 3.50
CA LYS A 99 16.52 8.23 3.75
C LYS A 99 15.23 8.73 3.10
N ALA A 100 14.91 8.24 1.89
CA ALA A 100 13.71 8.62 1.16
C ALA A 100 12.43 8.10 1.84
N VAL A 101 12.51 6.94 2.51
CA VAL A 101 11.40 6.38 3.30
C VAL A 101 11.86 6.16 4.74
N PRO A 102 11.74 7.18 5.61
CA PRO A 102 12.08 7.06 7.03
C PRO A 102 11.34 5.90 7.70
N GLY A 103 12.02 5.15 8.57
CA GLY A 103 11.46 3.97 9.25
C GLY A 103 11.39 2.71 8.37
N SER A 104 11.85 2.77 7.12
CA SER A 104 11.93 1.57 6.27
C SER A 104 13.07 0.63 6.67
N ARG A 105 12.84 -0.67 6.52
CA ARG A 105 13.92 -1.68 6.56
C ARG A 105 14.35 -1.99 5.13
N VAL A 106 15.63 -1.80 4.85
CA VAL A 106 16.19 -2.04 3.51
C VAL A 106 17.25 -3.11 3.56
N ALA A 107 17.10 -4.13 2.71
CA ALA A 107 18.05 -5.24 2.55
C ALA A 107 18.29 -5.52 1.06
N GLY A 108 19.56 -5.63 0.68
CA GLY A 108 19.98 -5.94 -0.68
C GLY A 108 21.44 -6.39 -0.68
N PHE A 109 22.00 -6.66 -1.88
CA PHE A 109 23.39 -7.12 -2.00
C PHE A 109 24.41 -6.11 -1.44
N GLY A 110 24.14 -4.80 -1.54
CA GLY A 110 25.05 -3.75 -1.10
C GLY A 110 25.33 -3.81 0.40
N SER A 111 24.27 -3.92 1.23
CA SER A 111 24.40 -4.06 2.68
C SER A 111 24.78 -5.46 3.14
N THR A 112 24.10 -6.49 2.63
CA THR A 112 24.21 -7.87 3.15
C THR A 112 25.39 -8.64 2.55
N GLY A 113 25.73 -8.36 1.29
CA GLY A 113 26.64 -9.21 0.49
C GLY A 113 26.06 -10.57 0.10
N ASP A 114 24.77 -10.83 0.36
CA ASP A 114 24.14 -12.11 0.07
C ASP A 114 23.82 -12.24 -1.43
N ARG A 115 24.34 -13.30 -2.06
CA ARG A 115 24.12 -13.59 -3.48
C ARG A 115 22.66 -13.93 -3.82
N ALA A 116 21.80 -14.20 -2.83
CA ALA A 116 20.36 -14.36 -3.05
C ALA A 116 19.71 -13.11 -3.70
N PHE A 117 20.33 -11.93 -3.54
CA PHE A 117 19.88 -10.68 -4.15
C PHE A 117 20.35 -10.47 -5.60
N VAL A 118 21.10 -11.42 -6.17
CA VAL A 118 21.81 -11.24 -7.44
C VAL A 118 21.41 -12.32 -8.43
N SER A 119 21.22 -11.92 -9.69
CA SER A 119 21.05 -12.85 -10.81
C SER A 119 22.26 -13.77 -10.99
N GLN A 120 22.05 -14.89 -11.68
CA GLN A 120 23.10 -15.86 -11.96
C GLN A 120 24.29 -15.25 -12.74
N ASP A 121 24.02 -14.32 -13.66
CA ASP A 121 25.05 -13.63 -14.46
C ASP A 121 25.74 -12.48 -13.71
N GLY A 122 25.34 -12.19 -12.47
CA GLY A 122 25.94 -11.16 -11.63
C GLY A 122 25.63 -9.72 -12.06
N ARG A 123 24.72 -9.52 -13.02
CA ARG A 123 24.41 -8.22 -13.61
C ARG A 123 23.11 -7.59 -13.15
N THR A 124 22.21 -8.35 -12.57
CA THR A 124 20.95 -7.83 -12.03
C THR A 124 20.94 -8.05 -10.54
N THR A 125 20.57 -7.01 -9.79
CA THR A 125 20.40 -7.08 -8.34
C THR A 125 19.09 -6.42 -7.97
N PHE A 126 18.53 -6.79 -6.83
CA PHE A 126 17.38 -6.13 -6.25
C PHE A 126 17.61 -5.82 -4.77
N ALA A 127 16.78 -4.96 -4.22
CA ALA A 127 16.70 -4.74 -2.78
C ALA A 127 15.24 -4.81 -2.34
N TYR A 128 14.99 -5.28 -1.13
CA TYR A 128 13.72 -5.10 -0.45
C TYR A 128 13.73 -3.79 0.31
N VAL A 129 12.69 -3.00 0.15
CA VAL A 129 12.40 -1.80 0.94
C VAL A 129 11.05 -2.02 1.62
N PHE A 130 11.08 -2.51 2.86
CA PHE A 130 9.88 -2.64 3.69
C PHE A 130 9.50 -1.27 4.22
N VAL A 131 8.42 -0.70 3.69
CA VAL A 131 7.93 0.62 4.10
C VAL A 131 7.10 0.50 5.39
N PRO A 132 7.16 1.49 6.29
CA PRO A 132 6.23 1.55 7.42
C PRO A 132 4.79 1.44 6.93
N ARG A 133 3.93 0.86 7.78
CA ARG A 133 2.49 0.89 7.53
C ARG A 133 2.06 2.36 7.48
N SER A 134 1.40 2.77 6.40
CA SER A 134 0.72 4.05 6.35
C SER A 134 -0.47 3.99 7.32
N ASP A 135 -0.63 5.02 8.15
CA ASP A 135 -1.75 5.12 9.09
C ASP A 135 -3.07 5.54 8.41
N ASP A 136 -3.09 5.62 7.08
CA ASP A 136 -4.23 5.99 6.24
C ASP A 136 -5.23 4.84 6.06
#